data_AF-A0A6P0UBM3-F1
#
_entry.id   AF-A0A6P0UBM3-F1
#
_cell.length_a   1.000
_cell.length_b   1.000
_cell.length_c   1.000
_cell.angle_alpha   90.00
_cell.angle_beta   90.00
_cell.angle_gamma   90.00
#
_symmetry.space_group_name_H-M   'P 1'
#
loop_
_entity.id
_entity.type
_entity.pdbx_description
1 polymer ?
#
loop_
_entity_poly.entity_id
_entity_poly.type
_entity_poly.pdbx_seq_one_letter_code
_entity_poly.pdbx_strand_id
1 'polypeptide(L)'
;MNAFDYGSVFSSENLVTFMKPINSPWVALGPGLQIFRGAIFAAVLWPFRTIFLNQERGWLKLWMLFIGLSILATFGPAIGSIDGMIYTTIPISKQLLFLPELVIQSFLLSFLLFYWYKKPKRVFTIISILLACIIILLSIAGFLSLIM
;
A
#
# COMPACT_ATOMS: atom_id res chain seq x y z
N MET A 1 16.21 13.71 13.32
CA MET A 1 15.43 13.27 12.14
C MET A 1 13.98 13.62 12.40
N ASN A 2 13.42 14.55 11.63
CA ASN A 2 11.97 14.78 11.66
C ASN A 2 11.30 13.60 10.96
N ALA A 3 10.30 12.98 11.60
CA ALA A 3 9.60 11.82 11.04
C ALA A 3 8.85 12.10 9.72
N PHE A 4 8.77 13.37 9.31
CA PHE A 4 8.03 13.83 8.12
C PHE A 4 8.92 14.29 6.96
N ASP A 5 10.25 14.29 7.10
CA ASP A 5 11.15 14.67 6.01
C ASP A 5 11.44 13.46 5.09
N TYR A 6 10.44 13.07 4.31
CA TYR A 6 10.54 11.94 3.39
C TYR A 6 11.56 12.20 2.27
N GLY A 7 11.72 13.47 1.84
CA GLY A 7 12.63 13.85 0.75
C GLY A 7 14.09 13.50 1.04
N SER A 8 14.58 13.78 2.25
CA SER A 8 15.94 13.42 2.65
C SER A 8 16.14 11.92 2.88
N VAL A 9 15.08 11.19 3.27
CA VAL A 9 15.12 9.73 3.43
C VAL A 9 15.23 9.04 2.06
N PHE A 10 14.38 9.39 1.09
CA PHE A 10 14.43 8.85 -0.27
C PHE A 10 15.68 9.25 -1.05
N SER A 11 16.33 10.36 -0.69
CA SER A 11 17.60 10.81 -1.29
C SER A 11 18.84 10.20 -0.63
N SER A 12 18.69 9.34 0.37
CA SER A 12 19.84 8.67 0.99
C SER A 12 20.45 7.63 0.03
N GLU A 13 21.78 7.57 0.00
CA GLU A 13 22.62 6.83 -0.97
C GLU A 13 22.15 5.39 -1.22
N ASN A 14 21.68 4.70 -0.16
CA ASN A 14 21.21 3.32 -0.23
C ASN A 14 19.79 3.19 -0.85
N LEU A 15 18.92 4.20 -0.70
CA LEU A 15 17.54 4.16 -1.22
C LEU A 15 17.46 4.62 -2.67
N VAL A 16 18.34 5.52 -3.12
CA VAL A 16 18.43 5.93 -4.55
C VAL A 16 18.80 4.74 -5.45
N THR A 17 19.58 3.79 -4.92
CA THR A 17 19.96 2.57 -5.65
C THR A 17 18.79 1.57 -5.77
N PHE A 18 17.84 1.59 -4.83
CA PHE A 18 16.73 0.64 -4.77
C PHE A 18 15.40 1.23 -5.31
N MET A 19 15.19 2.53 -5.21
CA MET A 19 13.93 3.21 -5.54
C MET A 19 14.14 4.32 -6.58
N LYS A 20 13.17 4.47 -7.49
CA LYS A 20 13.18 5.63 -8.41
C LYS A 20 13.02 6.93 -7.62
N PRO A 21 13.64 8.03 -8.06
CA PRO A 21 13.50 9.33 -7.42
C PRO A 21 12.05 9.83 -7.48
N ILE A 22 11.65 10.61 -6.47
CA ILE A 22 10.28 11.14 -6.33
C ILE A 22 9.88 11.99 -7.54
N ASN A 23 10.85 12.65 -8.18
CA ASN A 23 10.64 13.49 -9.37
C ASN A 23 10.50 12.69 -10.68
N SER A 24 10.52 11.35 -10.62
CA SER A 24 10.31 10.52 -11.81
C SER A 24 8.81 10.53 -12.19
N PRO A 25 8.46 10.76 -13.48
CA PRO A 25 7.06 10.71 -13.93
C PRO A 25 6.34 9.39 -13.56
N TRP A 26 7.06 8.26 -13.62
CA TRP A 26 6.53 6.96 -13.22
C TRP A 26 6.18 6.84 -11.73
N VAL A 27 6.86 7.58 -10.86
CA VAL A 27 6.56 7.59 -9.41
C VAL A 27 5.31 8.43 -9.15
N ALA A 28 5.12 9.54 -9.89
CA ALA A 28 3.90 10.33 -9.85
C ALA A 28 2.65 9.55 -10.32
N LEU A 29 2.81 8.62 -11.26
CA LEU A 29 1.74 7.70 -11.68
C LEU A 29 1.45 6.58 -10.66
N GLY A 30 2.37 6.33 -9.72
CA GLY A 30 2.31 5.22 -8.78
C GLY A 30 0.96 5.06 -8.04
N PRO A 31 0.40 6.13 -7.45
CA PRO A 31 -0.89 6.07 -6.77
C PRO A 31 -2.05 5.66 -7.70
N GLY A 32 -2.07 6.16 -8.93
CA GLY A 32 -3.08 5.79 -9.93
C GLY A 32 -2.98 4.32 -10.34
N LEU A 33 -1.75 3.81 -10.48
CA LEU A 33 -1.50 2.39 -10.77
C LEU A 33 -1.85 1.47 -9.59
N GLN A 34 -2.03 2.01 -8.39
CA GLN A 34 -2.37 1.25 -7.19
C GLN A 34 -3.76 0.59 -7.28
N ILE A 35 -4.63 1.09 -8.17
CA ILE A 35 -5.94 0.49 -8.48
C ILE A 35 -5.77 -0.92 -9.05
N PHE A 36 -4.76 -1.15 -9.90
CA PHE A 36 -4.48 -2.49 -10.43
C PHE A 36 -4.11 -3.46 -9.31
N ARG A 37 -3.30 -3.03 -8.33
CA ARG A 37 -2.98 -3.83 -7.14
C ARG A 37 -4.24 -4.18 -6.35
N GLY A 38 -5.13 -3.20 -6.16
CA GLY A 38 -6.42 -3.41 -5.51
C GLY A 38 -7.31 -4.42 -6.25
N ALA A 39 -7.34 -4.37 -7.58
CA ALA A 39 -8.09 -5.32 -8.40
C ALA A 39 -7.54 -6.75 -8.29
N ILE A 40 -6.21 -6.91 -8.28
CA ILE A 40 -5.56 -8.22 -8.05
C ILE A 40 -5.95 -8.77 -6.67
N PHE A 41 -5.87 -7.96 -5.61
CA PHE A 41 -6.29 -8.37 -4.28
C PHE A 41 -7.76 -8.78 -4.23
N ALA A 42 -8.65 -8.01 -4.89
CA ALA A 42 -10.07 -8.36 -4.96
C ALA A 42 -10.29 -9.71 -5.65
N ALA A 43 -9.61 -9.96 -6.77
CA ALA A 43 -9.70 -11.22 -7.50
C ALA A 43 -9.20 -12.42 -6.67
N VAL A 44 -8.06 -12.25 -5.98
CA VAL A 44 -7.46 -13.31 -5.13
C VAL A 44 -8.29 -13.58 -3.88
N LEU A 45 -8.87 -12.54 -3.25
CA LEU A 45 -9.68 -12.69 -2.05
C LEU A 45 -11.11 -13.17 -2.33
N TRP A 46 -11.61 -12.99 -3.55
CA TRP A 46 -12.96 -13.40 -3.95
C TRP A 46 -13.33 -14.86 -3.62
N PRO A 47 -12.49 -15.88 -3.89
CA PRO A 47 -12.77 -17.26 -3.50
C PRO A 47 -12.80 -17.46 -1.97
N PHE A 48 -12.02 -16.70 -1.22
CA PHE A 48 -11.92 -16.80 0.23
C PHE A 48 -12.90 -15.90 0.99
N ARG A 49 -13.83 -15.24 0.28
CA ARG A 49 -14.79 -14.30 0.88
C ARG A 49 -15.63 -14.92 2.00
N THR A 50 -15.94 -16.21 1.93
CA THR A 50 -16.74 -16.88 2.97
C THR A 50 -15.93 -17.13 4.25
N ILE A 51 -14.62 -17.29 4.15
CA ILE A 51 -13.72 -17.52 5.29
C ILE A 51 -13.41 -16.19 5.99
N PHE A 52 -13.15 -15.13 5.22
CA PHE A 52 -12.70 -13.83 5.75
C PHE A 52 -13.79 -12.77 5.85
N LEU A 53 -14.81 -12.75 4.99
CA LEU A 53 -15.78 -11.63 4.96
C LEU A 53 -17.14 -11.99 5.58
N ASN A 54 -17.49 -13.28 5.70
CA ASN A 54 -18.76 -13.70 6.32
C ASN A 54 -18.68 -13.90 7.85
N GLN A 55 -17.48 -13.93 8.46
CA GLN A 55 -17.33 -14.11 9.91
C GLN A 55 -17.34 -12.79 10.69
N GLU A 56 -17.76 -12.80 11.96
CA GLU A 56 -17.91 -11.58 12.78
C GLU A 56 -16.63 -10.76 12.98
N ARG A 57 -15.46 -11.42 13.03
CA ARG A 57 -14.13 -10.80 13.17
C ARG A 57 -13.22 -11.08 11.98
N GLY A 58 -13.84 -11.27 10.82
CA GLY A 58 -13.16 -11.64 9.60
C GLY A 58 -12.07 -10.66 9.14
N TRP A 59 -12.25 -9.37 9.42
CA TRP A 59 -11.26 -8.32 9.16
C TRP A 59 -9.93 -8.52 9.91
N LEU A 60 -9.93 -9.10 11.13
CA LEU A 60 -8.71 -9.39 11.88
C LEU A 60 -7.92 -10.51 11.24
N LYS A 61 -8.60 -11.56 10.78
CA LYS A 61 -7.98 -12.68 10.06
C LYS A 61 -7.36 -12.21 8.75
N LEU A 62 -8.08 -11.35 8.02
CA LEU A 62 -7.59 -10.73 6.80
C LEU A 62 -6.37 -9.83 7.08
N TRP A 63 -6.41 -9.05 8.15
CA TRP A 63 -5.30 -8.19 8.53
C TRP A 63 -4.04 -8.98 8.93
N MET A 64 -4.20 -10.03 9.74
CA MET A 64 -3.11 -10.94 10.09
C MET A 64 -2.51 -11.63 8.86
N LEU A 65 -3.34 -11.99 7.87
CA LEU A 65 -2.88 -12.54 6.60
C LEU A 65 -1.98 -11.54 5.86
N PHE A 66 -2.38 -10.27 5.77
CA PHE A 66 -1.57 -9.23 5.15
C PHE A 66 -0.27 -8.95 5.91
N ILE A 67 -0.30 -8.91 7.24
CA ILE A 67 0.93 -8.76 8.04
C ILE A 67 1.89 -9.92 7.77
N GLY A 68 1.39 -11.16 7.86
CA GLY A 68 2.21 -12.35 7.70
C GLY A 68 2.80 -12.46 6.30
N LEU A 69 1.95 -12.46 5.27
CA LEU A 69 2.37 -12.77 3.90
C LEU A 69 2.81 -11.55 3.08
N SER A 70 2.23 -10.38 3.34
CA SER A 70 2.45 -9.19 2.49
C SER A 70 3.38 -8.15 3.11
N ILE A 71 3.69 -8.22 4.41
CA ILE A 71 4.63 -7.32 5.07
C ILE A 71 5.88 -8.10 5.51
N LEU A 72 5.72 -9.14 6.33
CA LEU A 72 6.86 -9.82 6.94
C LEU A 72 7.49 -10.88 6.03
N ALA A 73 6.69 -11.76 5.43
CA ALA A 73 7.14 -12.88 4.60
C ALA A 73 6.87 -12.66 3.11
N THR A 74 7.15 -11.45 2.61
CA THR A 74 7.03 -11.15 1.18
C THR A 74 8.04 -11.96 0.38
N PHE A 75 7.63 -12.47 -0.78
CA PHE A 75 8.55 -13.09 -1.74
C PHE A 75 9.44 -12.01 -2.39
N GLY A 76 10.53 -11.64 -1.72
CA GLY A 76 11.52 -10.66 -2.15
C GLY A 76 11.98 -9.72 -1.02
N PRO A 77 13.18 -9.12 -1.11
CA PRO A 77 13.74 -8.24 -0.08
C PRO A 77 13.09 -6.85 -0.11
N ALA A 78 11.79 -6.79 0.21
CA ALA A 78 11.02 -5.56 0.30
C ALA A 78 11.40 -4.79 1.57
N ILE A 79 11.46 -3.46 1.49
CA ILE A 79 11.73 -2.59 2.64
C ILE A 79 10.67 -2.83 3.72
N GLY A 80 11.12 -3.23 4.92
CA GLY A 80 10.24 -3.56 6.06
C GLY A 80 9.92 -5.05 6.21
N SER A 81 10.25 -5.90 5.23
CA SER A 81 10.14 -7.36 5.35
C SER A 81 11.34 -7.98 6.06
N ILE A 82 11.22 -9.24 6.49
CA ILE A 82 12.32 -10.00 7.11
C ILE A 82 13.49 -10.11 6.13
N ASP A 83 13.21 -10.48 4.88
CA ASP A 83 14.21 -10.57 3.83
C ASP A 83 14.83 -9.20 3.51
N GLY A 84 14.03 -8.13 3.60
CA GLY A 84 14.53 -6.75 3.50
C GLY A 84 15.57 -6.41 4.57
N MET A 85 15.34 -6.85 5.81
CA MET A 85 16.26 -6.63 6.93
C MET A 85 17.55 -7.45 6.82
N ILE A 86 17.48 -8.62 6.19
CA ILE A 86 18.61 -9.54 6.07
C ILE A 86 19.47 -9.22 4.83
N TYR A 87 18.83 -8.95 3.69
CA TYR A 87 19.52 -8.95 2.39
C TYR A 87 19.75 -7.55 1.78
N THR A 88 19.23 -6.47 2.37
CA THR A 88 19.45 -5.12 1.84
C THR A 88 20.50 -4.35 2.62
N THR A 89 21.14 -3.39 1.95
CA THR A 89 22.11 -2.47 2.56
C THR A 89 21.43 -1.32 3.32
N ILE A 90 20.10 -1.31 3.41
CA ILE A 90 19.33 -0.26 4.07
C ILE A 90 19.35 -0.54 5.58
N PRO A 91 19.71 0.45 6.43
CA PRO A 91 19.77 0.23 7.86
C PRO A 91 18.39 -0.14 8.44
N ILE A 92 18.38 -1.13 9.34
CA ILE A 92 17.17 -1.68 9.97
C ILE A 92 16.33 -0.58 10.64
N SER A 93 16.97 0.44 11.22
CA SER A 93 16.28 1.59 11.84
C SER A 93 15.42 2.38 10.84
N LYS A 94 15.89 2.55 9.59
CA LYS A 94 15.09 3.20 8.54
C LYS A 94 13.96 2.29 8.07
N GLN A 95 14.20 0.98 7.96
CA GLN A 95 13.17 0.03 7.57
C GLN A 95 12.03 -0.05 8.59
N LEU A 96 12.37 0.02 9.89
CA LEU A 96 11.41 0.09 10.99
C LEU A 96 10.56 1.36 10.97
N LEU A 97 11.05 2.46 10.39
CA LEU A 97 10.28 3.69 10.26
C LEU A 97 9.11 3.54 9.27
N PHE A 98 9.29 2.74 8.21
CA PHE A 98 8.25 2.48 7.21
C PHE A 98 7.21 1.45 7.66
N LEU A 99 7.58 0.56 8.59
CA LEU A 99 6.70 -0.52 9.06
C LEU A 99 5.34 -0.02 9.61
N PRO A 100 5.28 1.00 10.48
CA PRO A 100 4.00 1.53 10.99
C PRO A 100 3.05 1.96 9.87
N GLU A 101 3.56 2.59 8.82
CA GLU A 101 2.75 3.04 7.67
C GLU A 101 2.11 1.84 6.96
N LEU A 102 2.89 0.78 6.68
CA LEU A 102 2.40 -0.45 6.04
C LEU A 102 1.37 -1.19 6.90
N VAL A 103 1.60 -1.23 8.22
CA VAL A 103 0.70 -1.87 9.19
C VAL A 103 -0.65 -1.12 9.25
N ILE A 104 -0.61 0.22 9.31
CA ILE A 104 -1.82 1.06 9.30
C ILE A 104 -2.55 0.94 7.97
N GLN A 105 -1.83 0.95 6.84
CA GLN A 105 -2.44 0.82 5.51
C GLN A 105 -3.15 -0.53 5.34
N SER A 106 -2.51 -1.63 5.72
CA SER A 106 -3.11 -2.98 5.65
C SER A 106 -4.28 -3.15 6.63
N PHE A 107 -4.21 -2.52 7.80
CA PHE A 107 -5.32 -2.46 8.76
C PHE A 107 -6.52 -1.75 8.16
N LEU A 108 -6.32 -0.53 7.64
CA LEU A 108 -7.37 0.27 7.02
C LEU A 108 -7.99 -0.48 5.85
N LEU A 109 -7.19 -1.08 4.97
CA LEU A 109 -7.69 -1.89 3.87
C LEU A 109 -8.59 -3.02 4.37
N SER A 110 -8.14 -3.79 5.36
CA SER A 110 -8.87 -4.95 5.86
C SER A 110 -10.17 -4.55 6.56
N PHE A 111 -10.12 -3.48 7.36
CA PHE A 111 -11.27 -2.93 8.05
C PHE A 111 -12.29 -2.37 7.05
N LEU A 112 -11.89 -1.43 6.19
CA LEU A 112 -12.81 -0.80 5.23
C LEU A 112 -13.45 -1.83 4.29
N LEU A 113 -12.67 -2.79 3.76
CA LEU A 113 -13.18 -3.83 2.87
C LEU A 113 -14.25 -4.69 3.56
N PHE A 114 -14.00 -5.11 4.80
CA PHE A 114 -14.94 -5.93 5.56
C PHE A 114 -16.26 -5.21 5.85
N TYR A 115 -16.21 -3.95 6.29
CA TYR A 115 -17.41 -3.17 6.57
C TYR A 115 -18.18 -2.82 5.29
N TRP A 116 -17.47 -2.51 4.20
CA TRP A 116 -18.08 -2.27 2.90
C TRP A 116 -18.82 -3.51 2.39
N TYR A 117 -18.22 -4.69 2.50
CA TYR A 117 -18.85 -5.95 2.09
C TYR A 117 -20.09 -6.30 2.91
N LYS A 118 -20.05 -6.10 4.24
CA LYS A 118 -21.17 -6.47 5.13
C LYS A 118 -22.35 -5.49 5.05
N LYS A 119 -22.10 -4.21 4.74
CA LYS A 119 -23.13 -3.17 4.62
C LYS A 119 -22.88 -2.29 3.40
N PRO A 120 -23.14 -2.79 2.18
CA PRO A 120 -22.94 -2.03 0.95
C PRO A 120 -24.01 -0.94 0.84
N LYS A 121 -23.75 0.23 1.41
CA LYS A 121 -24.57 1.43 1.15
C LYS A 121 -24.10 2.08 -0.15
N ARG A 122 -25.05 2.52 -0.99
CA ARG A 122 -24.76 3.24 -2.24
C ARG A 122 -23.79 4.41 -2.03
N VAL A 123 -23.91 5.12 -0.91
CA VAL A 123 -23.04 6.24 -0.54
C VAL A 123 -21.58 5.83 -0.45
N PHE A 124 -21.25 4.69 0.19
CA PHE A 124 -19.86 4.24 0.29
C PHE A 124 -19.28 3.89 -1.08
N THR A 125 -20.05 3.22 -1.94
CA THR A 125 -19.61 2.90 -3.29
C THR A 125 -19.35 4.16 -4.12
N ILE A 126 -20.25 5.16 -4.06
CA ILE A 126 -20.08 6.43 -4.77
C ILE A 126 -18.82 7.16 -4.26
N ILE A 127 -18.62 7.22 -2.94
CA ILE A 127 -17.44 7.86 -2.34
C ILE A 127 -16.16 7.14 -2.77
N SER A 128 -16.12 5.79 -2.76
CA SER A 128 -14.95 5.03 -3.19
C SER A 128 -14.63 5.26 -4.66
N ILE A 129 -15.64 5.31 -5.55
CA ILE A 129 -15.45 5.61 -6.97
C ILE A 129 -14.93 7.04 -7.15
N LEU A 130 -15.52 8.01 -6.46
CA LEU A 130 -15.11 9.41 -6.54
C LEU A 130 -13.67 9.60 -6.07
N LEU A 131 -13.28 8.98 -4.95
CA LEU A 131 -11.91 8.99 -4.46
C LEU A 131 -10.94 8.34 -5.45
N ALA A 132 -11.30 7.20 -6.05
CA ALA A 132 -10.47 6.55 -7.06
C ALA A 132 -10.28 7.45 -8.30
N CYS A 133 -11.35 8.11 -8.77
CA CYS A 133 -11.27 9.08 -9.86
C CYS A 133 -10.35 10.25 -9.52
N ILE A 134 -10.46 10.81 -8.32
CA ILE A 134 -9.57 11.89 -7.87
C ILE A 134 -8.11 11.43 -7.85
N ILE A 135 -7.83 10.24 -7.31
CA ILE A 135 -6.46 9.70 -7.27
C ILE A 135 -5.89 9.53 -8.69
N ILE A 136 -6.69 9.02 -9.64
CA ILE A 136 -6.27 8.89 -11.04
C ILE A 136 -5.96 10.27 -11.63
N LEU A 137 -6.86 11.25 -11.45
CA LEU A 137 -6.69 12.59 -11.98
C LEU A 137 -5.45 13.29 -11.42
N LEU A 138 -5.22 13.19 -10.10
CA LEU A 138 -4.02 13.72 -9.45
C LEU A 138 -2.75 13.05 -9.95
N SER A 139 -2.78 11.72 -10.18
CA SER A 139 -1.63 10.97 -10.70
C SER A 139 -1.30 11.39 -12.14
N ILE A 140 -2.32 11.59 -12.98
CA ILE A 140 -2.16 12.09 -14.36
C ILE A 140 -1.64 13.52 -14.36
N ALA A 141 -2.19 14.39 -13.50
CA ALA A 141 -1.73 15.77 -13.37
C ALA A 141 -0.25 15.84 -12.95
N GLY A 142 0.16 15.04 -11.97
CA GLY A 142 1.56 14.95 -11.54
C GLY A 142 2.50 14.39 -12.62
N PHE A 143 2.02 13.46 -13.45
CA PHE A 143 2.77 12.95 -14.60
C PHE A 143 2.97 14.03 -15.66
N LEU A 144 1.91 14.76 -16.01
CA LEU A 144 1.97 15.84 -17.01
C LEU A 144 2.86 16.99 -16.55
N SER A 145 2.81 17.39 -15.27
CA SER A 145 3.64 18.47 -14.73
C SER A 145 5.14 18.18 -14.71
N LEU A 146 5.54 16.90 -14.86
CA LEU A 146 6.94 16.48 -14.88
C LEU A 146 7.48 16.27 -16.31
N ILE A 147 6.60 16.25 -17.32
CA ILE A 147 6.95 15.98 -18.72
C ILE A 147 6.81 17.24 -19.60
N MET A 148 5.82 18.09 -19.30
CA MET A 148 5.62 19.39 -19.94
C MET A 148 6.44 20.48 -19.25
#